data_AF-A0A7W1Z9J4-F1
#
_entry.id   AF-A0A7W1Z9J4-F1
#
_cell.length_a   1.000
_cell.length_b   1.000
_cell.length_c   1.000
_cell.angle_alpha   90.00
_cell.angle_beta   90.00
_cell.angle_gamma   90.00
#
_symmetry.space_group_name_H-M   'P 1'
#
loop_
_entity.id
_entity.type
_entity.pdbx_description
1 polymer ?
#
loop_
_entity_poly.entity_id
_entity_poly.type
_entity_poly.pdbx_seq_one_letter_code
_entity_poly.pdbx_strand_id
1 'polypeptide(L)'
;MAFAVAFLTLLSVTTLVTPAEHAAAYTTKIYRGAGNAPYMGIIGDSTLSGVRWYNTYGDLYEYNFVFDAESCRRTINVSCRGREGYAPENALTVLRRLRGQWGRVLVLMTGYNDPGYQFDEAVDAIVAEARSQGIDKVMWLTMRTADVTYVSPEYRSDSYTFRDNNRILLQKAVQYRGYLQVSDWATYSANRPDWVASDGVHMSYSGGFALMAFVTNQVDSVMAGRTVTPAPAQGAAISWTAVRRGDYGSRVVTVQRALMDKGIEVVGGADGDFGAYTERAVQEFQRSRGLDPSGVVGERTAIALGIYSPPPAAIRNPTCTVSRTLFPGDRLSLVKCLEQRLISRGFRLQLDNRFGSDTVEAVKYFKAVRGGAYNGLVDEWTLRQLGAWKQPTAPTDCKISRVLRSGDKLNEVYCLRKALDSYGFAVGAGYEYVYPAREAVGFLKEKRGMPRDEVVTEEFLRSLGMWKNRPARPPCKVSQSLQLGDRNNAVACLKAHLHAVGYMTGGSREYGPKVELAIRHIETKYGFRVDGVANENV
;
A
#
# COMPACT_ATOMS: atom_id res chain seq x y z
N MET A 1 -24.66 66.55 70.07
CA MET A 1 -23.96 66.90 68.82
C MET A 1 -23.20 65.68 68.35
N ALA A 2 -23.67 65.00 67.32
CA ALA A 2 -22.98 63.87 66.69
C ALA A 2 -22.99 64.11 65.18
N PHE A 3 -21.79 64.23 64.61
CA PHE A 3 -21.55 64.45 63.19
C PHE A 3 -21.65 63.13 62.43
N ALA A 4 -22.35 63.15 61.30
CA ALA A 4 -22.42 62.06 60.34
C ALA A 4 -21.15 62.01 59.49
N VAL A 5 -20.59 60.81 59.30
CA VAL A 5 -19.56 60.52 58.30
C VAL A 5 -20.17 59.58 57.26
N ALA A 6 -20.16 60.02 56.01
CA ALA A 6 -20.64 59.29 54.85
C ALA A 6 -19.62 58.21 54.44
N PHE A 7 -20.10 56.98 54.23
CA PHE A 7 -19.34 55.89 53.62
C PHE A 7 -19.47 55.96 52.09
N LEU A 8 -18.33 56.16 51.40
CA LEU A 8 -18.19 55.95 49.97
C LEU A 8 -18.01 54.44 49.70
N THR A 9 -18.95 53.82 49.00
CA THR A 9 -18.78 52.45 48.46
C THR A 9 -18.11 52.53 47.08
N LEU A 10 -16.85 52.08 46.99
CA LEU A 10 -16.16 51.79 45.73
C LEU A 10 -16.73 50.49 45.14
N LEU A 11 -17.51 50.61 44.07
CA LEU A 11 -17.84 49.50 43.17
C LEU A 11 -16.60 49.17 42.33
N SER A 12 -15.82 48.19 42.78
CA SER A 12 -14.83 47.54 41.92
C SER A 12 -15.56 46.72 40.86
N VAL A 13 -15.54 47.19 39.61
CA VAL A 13 -15.90 46.38 38.45
C VAL A 13 -14.77 45.37 38.24
N THR A 14 -14.87 44.21 38.86
CA THR A 14 -14.09 43.03 38.49
C THR A 14 -14.66 42.50 37.18
N THR A 15 -14.05 42.88 36.05
CA THR A 15 -14.21 42.13 34.81
C THR A 15 -13.72 40.71 35.07
N LEU A 16 -14.66 39.77 35.14
CA LEU A 16 -14.39 38.34 35.15
C LEU A 16 -13.83 37.97 33.77
N VAL A 17 -12.51 38.07 33.62
CA VAL A 17 -11.81 37.41 32.53
C VAL A 17 -11.80 35.92 32.86
N THR A 18 -12.34 35.09 31.97
CA THR A 18 -12.37 33.64 32.16
C THR A 18 -10.94 33.07 32.18
N PRO A 19 -10.65 32.00 32.95
CA PRO A 19 -9.31 31.39 33.00
C PRO A 19 -8.80 30.88 31.64
N ALA A 20 -9.68 30.70 30.65
CA ALA A 20 -9.34 30.18 29.32
C ALA A 20 -8.60 31.21 28.45
N GLU A 21 -8.86 32.52 28.61
CA GLU A 21 -8.18 33.56 27.81
C GLU A 21 -6.74 33.81 28.26
N HIS A 22 -6.38 33.47 29.51
CA HIS A 22 -5.04 33.72 30.05
C HIS A 22 -3.96 32.72 29.58
N ALA A 23 -4.30 31.56 29.00
CA ALA A 23 -3.28 30.59 28.58
C ALA A 23 -2.81 30.77 27.13
N ALA A 24 -3.68 31.25 26.22
CA ALA A 24 -3.42 31.25 24.78
C ALA A 24 -2.42 32.32 24.29
N ALA A 25 -2.21 33.40 25.05
CA ALA A 25 -1.39 34.54 24.62
C ALA A 25 0.10 34.45 25.02
N TYR A 26 0.48 33.58 25.98
CA TYR A 26 1.85 33.52 26.51
C TYR A 26 2.75 32.45 25.85
N THR A 27 2.20 31.65 24.94
CA THR A 27 2.88 30.48 24.35
C THR A 27 3.39 30.77 22.94
N THR A 28 2.69 31.62 22.20
CA THR A 28 3.04 32.06 20.86
C THR A 28 4.03 33.24 20.92
N LYS A 29 5.24 33.07 20.40
CA LYS A 29 6.19 34.16 20.16
C LYS A 29 6.12 34.59 18.71
N ILE A 30 5.85 35.87 18.49
CA ILE A 30 5.88 36.49 17.16
C ILE A 30 7.05 37.48 17.13
N TYR A 31 7.97 37.30 16.20
CA TYR A 31 9.10 38.20 15.99
C TYR A 31 9.07 38.73 14.55
N ARG A 32 9.11 40.06 14.43
CA ARG A 32 9.06 40.80 13.16
C ARG A 32 10.24 41.77 13.00
N GLY A 33 11.33 41.52 13.73
CA GLY A 33 12.47 42.44 13.82
C GLY A 33 13.59 42.20 12.80
N ALA A 34 13.51 41.14 11.98
CA ALA A 34 14.58 40.74 11.05
C ALA A 34 14.50 41.47 9.69
N GLY A 35 13.86 42.64 9.63
CA GLY A 35 13.70 43.41 8.40
C GLY A 35 13.06 42.58 7.26
N ASN A 36 13.75 42.51 6.11
CA ASN A 36 13.29 41.80 4.91
C ASN A 36 13.54 40.28 4.94
N ALA A 37 14.00 39.73 6.07
CA ALA A 37 14.21 38.29 6.20
C ALA A 37 12.90 37.51 5.98
N PRO A 38 12.98 36.27 5.45
CA PRO A 38 11.81 35.47 5.16
C PRO A 38 11.04 35.10 6.42
N TYR A 39 9.75 34.80 6.22
CA TYR A 39 8.83 34.43 7.28
C TYR A 39 8.74 32.92 7.44
N MET A 40 8.87 32.43 8.67
CA MET A 40 8.68 31.02 8.98
C MET A 40 7.79 30.80 10.21
N GLY A 41 7.12 29.65 10.22
CA GLY A 41 6.22 29.22 11.27
C GLY A 41 6.79 27.99 11.93
N ILE A 42 6.68 27.87 13.24
CA ILE A 42 7.18 26.71 14.00
C ILE A 42 6.10 26.28 14.99
N ILE A 43 5.68 25.02 14.88
CA ILE A 43 4.75 24.38 15.81
C ILE A 43 5.47 23.20 16.47
N GLY A 44 5.47 23.15 17.81
CA GLY A 44 6.12 22.10 18.56
C GLY A 44 5.35 21.57 19.76
N ASP A 45 5.81 20.44 20.29
CA ASP A 45 5.33 19.86 21.54
C ASP A 45 6.32 20.07 22.71
N SER A 46 6.26 19.23 23.75
CA SER A 46 7.12 19.34 24.93
C SER A 46 8.62 19.21 24.61
N THR A 47 8.97 18.53 23.51
CA THR A 47 10.37 18.43 23.09
C THR A 47 10.90 19.77 22.61
N LEU A 48 10.05 20.59 21.99
CA LEU A 48 10.39 21.92 21.48
C LEU A 48 10.13 23.05 22.49
N SER A 49 9.24 22.84 23.48
CA SER A 49 8.94 23.85 24.50
C SER A 49 10.16 24.24 25.35
N GLY A 50 11.20 23.40 25.39
CA GLY A 50 12.51 23.75 25.95
C GLY A 50 13.10 25.03 25.35
N VAL A 51 12.90 25.31 24.07
CA VAL A 51 13.36 26.55 23.42
C VAL A 51 12.68 27.78 24.04
N ARG A 52 11.36 27.67 24.30
CA ARG A 52 10.59 28.72 24.97
C ARG A 52 11.02 28.88 26.42
N TRP A 53 11.14 27.78 27.16
CA TRP A 53 11.46 27.80 28.59
C TRP A 53 12.85 28.33 28.89
N TYR A 54 13.83 27.98 28.06
CA TYR A 54 15.21 28.43 28.22
C TYR A 54 15.51 29.71 27.43
N ASN A 55 14.53 30.25 26.69
CA ASN A 55 14.69 31.42 25.81
C ASN A 55 15.84 31.25 24.79
N THR A 56 16.01 30.04 24.25
CA THR A 56 17.12 29.68 23.34
C THR A 56 16.74 29.84 21.87
N TYR A 57 15.93 30.86 21.54
CA TYR A 57 15.51 31.16 20.17
C TYR A 57 16.68 31.37 19.20
N GLY A 58 17.81 31.92 19.70
CA GLY A 58 19.10 31.96 18.99
C GLY A 58 18.98 32.44 17.54
N ASP A 59 19.46 31.60 16.62
CA ASP A 59 19.50 31.82 15.17
C ASP A 59 18.13 32.14 14.55
N LEU A 60 17.00 31.85 15.23
CA LEU A 60 15.68 32.27 14.75
C LEU A 60 15.55 33.80 14.63
N TYR A 61 16.32 34.59 15.37
CA TYR A 61 16.28 36.05 15.25
C TYR A 61 16.84 36.58 13.92
N GLU A 62 17.46 35.72 13.11
CA GLU A 62 17.81 36.03 11.71
C GLU A 62 16.57 36.01 10.77
N TYR A 63 15.42 35.55 11.27
CA TYR A 63 14.17 35.38 10.53
C TYR A 63 13.03 36.19 11.14
N ASN A 64 11.99 36.46 10.35
CA ASN A 64 10.70 36.83 10.91
C ASN A 64 9.95 35.53 11.23
N PHE A 65 9.51 35.32 12.47
CA PHE A 65 8.95 34.01 12.85
C PHE A 65 7.70 34.08 13.74
N VAL A 66 6.89 33.03 13.62
CA VAL A 66 5.86 32.67 14.59
C VAL A 66 6.26 31.33 15.18
N PHE A 67 6.53 31.30 16.49
CA PHE A 67 6.92 30.10 17.21
C PHE A 67 5.85 29.78 18.25
N ASP A 68 5.33 28.57 18.22
CA ASP A 68 4.33 28.11 19.16
C ASP A 68 4.65 26.67 19.59
N ALA A 69 5.02 26.48 20.85
CA ALA A 69 5.32 25.15 21.40
C ALA A 69 4.83 25.01 22.83
N GLU A 70 4.15 23.90 23.10
CA GLU A 70 3.54 23.62 24.41
C GLU A 70 3.74 22.18 24.85
N SER A 71 3.80 22.00 26.17
CA SER A 71 3.93 20.67 26.76
C SER A 71 2.79 19.75 26.36
N CYS A 72 3.08 18.48 26.06
CA CYS A 72 2.04 17.47 25.81
C CYS A 72 1.13 17.77 24.61
N ARG A 73 1.51 18.71 23.73
CA ARG A 73 0.77 18.95 22.49
C ARG A 73 0.76 17.67 21.65
N ARG A 74 -0.45 17.28 21.23
CA ARG A 74 -0.67 16.28 20.19
C ARG A 74 -0.88 16.94 18.82
N THR A 75 -0.81 16.14 17.76
CA THR A 75 -0.99 16.63 16.38
C THR A 75 -2.44 17.02 16.09
N ILE A 76 -3.36 16.05 16.09
CA ILE A 76 -4.79 16.25 15.78
C ILE A 76 -5.72 15.85 16.92
N ASN A 77 -5.25 15.01 17.84
CA ASN A 77 -6.04 14.56 18.98
C ASN A 77 -6.13 15.62 20.08
N VAL A 78 -7.03 15.43 21.03
CA VAL A 78 -7.04 16.22 22.27
C VAL A 78 -5.70 16.01 22.98
N SER A 79 -4.97 17.11 23.22
CA SER A 79 -3.69 17.09 23.92
C SER A 79 -3.85 16.64 25.37
N CYS A 80 -2.77 16.13 25.96
CA CYS A 80 -2.74 15.76 27.37
C CYS A 80 -2.43 16.96 28.26
N ARG A 81 -2.66 16.82 29.57
CA ARG A 81 -2.33 17.87 30.54
C ARG A 81 -0.80 17.98 30.69
N GLY A 82 -0.24 19.11 30.26
CA GLY A 82 1.20 19.35 30.23
C GLY A 82 1.76 19.90 31.54
N ARG A 83 3.06 20.26 31.51
CA ARG A 83 3.81 20.80 32.65
C ARG A 83 3.21 22.08 33.21
N GLU A 84 2.56 22.86 32.36
CA GLU A 84 1.88 24.12 32.69
C GLU A 84 0.55 23.93 33.43
N GLY A 85 0.11 22.68 33.66
CA GLY A 85 -1.09 22.39 34.44
C GLY A 85 -2.40 22.48 33.66
N TYR A 86 -2.34 22.59 32.33
CA TYR A 86 -3.50 22.54 31.43
C TYR A 86 -3.19 21.70 30.17
N ALA A 87 -4.22 21.32 29.41
CA ALA A 87 -4.07 20.66 28.12
C ALA A 87 -4.05 21.71 27.00
N PRO A 88 -2.96 21.84 26.20
CA PRO A 88 -2.88 22.86 25.17
C PRO A 88 -3.70 22.49 23.93
N GLU A 89 -3.94 23.47 23.06
CA GLU A 89 -4.43 23.20 21.71
C GLU A 89 -3.48 22.24 20.96
N ASN A 90 -4.06 21.34 20.16
CA ASN A 90 -3.30 20.47 19.28
C ASN A 90 -2.72 21.24 18.09
N ALA A 91 -1.75 20.66 17.40
CA ALA A 91 -1.01 21.33 16.32
C ALA A 91 -1.92 21.81 15.19
N LEU A 92 -2.93 21.02 14.80
CA LEU A 92 -3.87 21.38 13.74
C LEU A 92 -4.75 22.58 14.14
N THR A 93 -5.21 22.63 15.38
CA THR A 93 -5.99 23.75 15.92
C THR A 93 -5.14 25.03 15.99
N VAL A 94 -3.89 24.93 16.45
CA VAL A 94 -2.95 26.06 16.44
C VAL A 94 -2.72 26.57 15.02
N LEU A 95 -2.44 25.66 14.07
CA LEU A 95 -2.27 25.97 12.65
C LEU A 95 -3.46 26.76 12.09
N ARG A 96 -4.68 26.42 12.48
CA ARG A 96 -5.91 27.14 12.09
C ARG A 96 -6.06 28.49 12.80
N ARG A 97 -5.81 28.55 14.11
CA ARG A 97 -5.95 29.77 14.92
C ARG A 97 -5.05 30.90 14.42
N LEU A 98 -3.81 30.58 14.05
CA LEU A 98 -2.82 31.55 13.59
C LEU A 98 -2.75 31.65 12.05
N ARG A 99 -3.83 31.28 11.36
CA ARG A 99 -3.95 31.37 9.91
C ARG A 99 -3.51 32.75 9.39
N GLY A 100 -2.68 32.73 8.36
CA GLY A 100 -2.11 33.94 7.75
C GLY A 100 -0.84 34.49 8.42
N GLN A 101 -0.39 33.91 9.55
CA GLN A 101 0.78 34.42 10.27
C GLN A 101 2.06 33.57 10.07
N TRP A 102 1.92 32.34 9.55
CA TRP A 102 2.96 31.30 9.50
C TRP A 102 4.11 31.52 8.50
N GLY A 103 3.98 32.44 7.54
CA GLY A 103 4.99 32.58 6.48
C GLY A 103 4.96 31.46 5.45
N ARG A 104 6.07 31.30 4.71
CA ARG A 104 6.14 30.39 3.53
C ARG A 104 6.55 28.97 3.89
N VAL A 105 7.27 28.79 5.00
CA VAL A 105 7.73 27.49 5.49
C VAL A 105 7.16 27.25 6.88
N LEU A 106 6.43 26.15 7.04
CA LEU A 106 5.93 25.68 8.34
C LEU A 106 6.80 24.52 8.83
N VAL A 107 7.42 24.70 9.98
CA VAL A 107 8.23 23.69 10.67
C VAL A 107 7.40 23.01 11.75
N LEU A 108 7.39 21.67 11.76
CA LEU A 108 6.77 20.88 12.80
C LEU A 108 7.80 20.02 13.54
N MET A 109 7.71 20.05 14.86
CA MET A 109 8.35 19.08 15.75
C MET A 109 7.31 18.64 16.79
N THR A 110 6.34 17.88 16.29
CA THR A 110 5.21 17.34 17.05
C THR A 110 5.01 15.87 16.71
N GLY A 111 4.40 15.13 17.64
CA GLY A 111 4.08 13.71 17.47
C GLY A 111 4.68 12.82 18.54
N TYR A 112 5.50 13.37 19.45
CA TYR A 112 6.07 12.60 20.57
C TYR A 112 4.99 12.15 21.56
N ASN A 113 3.86 12.86 21.61
CA ASN A 113 2.73 12.60 22.51
C ASN A 113 1.55 11.89 21.83
N ASP A 114 1.68 11.54 20.55
CA ASP A 114 0.61 11.00 19.73
C ASP A 114 0.65 9.47 19.74
N PRO A 115 -0.52 8.80 19.82
CA PRO A 115 -0.56 7.37 19.61
C PRO A 115 -0.20 7.05 18.15
N GLY A 116 0.67 6.06 17.92
CA GLY A 116 1.21 5.80 16.57
C GLY A 116 0.15 5.46 15.50
N TYR A 117 -1.03 4.95 15.88
CA TYR A 117 -2.04 4.47 14.93
C TYR A 117 -2.76 5.60 14.17
N GLN A 118 -2.63 6.84 14.63
CA GLN A 118 -3.28 8.02 14.02
C GLN A 118 -2.28 9.03 13.43
N PHE A 119 -0.98 8.77 13.56
CA PHE A 119 0.03 9.73 13.11
C PHE A 119 0.03 9.92 11.58
N ASP A 120 -0.30 8.86 10.81
CA ASP A 120 -0.46 8.94 9.35
C ASP A 120 -1.56 9.92 8.92
N GLU A 121 -2.74 9.82 9.54
CA GLU A 121 -3.88 10.72 9.32
C GLU A 121 -3.55 12.15 9.76
N ALA A 122 -2.82 12.29 10.87
CA ALA A 122 -2.40 13.59 11.36
C ALA A 122 -1.49 14.34 10.39
N VAL A 123 -0.53 13.64 9.78
CA VAL A 123 0.34 14.22 8.76
C VAL A 123 -0.48 14.72 7.58
N ASP A 124 -1.45 13.92 7.12
CA ASP A 124 -2.33 14.30 6.00
C ASP A 124 -3.19 15.53 6.34
N ALA A 125 -3.80 15.57 7.52
CA ALA A 125 -4.62 16.68 7.97
C ALA A 125 -3.84 17.99 8.07
N ILE A 126 -2.63 17.96 8.64
CA ILE A 126 -1.76 19.13 8.78
C ILE A 126 -1.26 19.61 7.41
N VAL A 127 -0.82 18.68 6.55
CA VAL A 127 -0.36 19.03 5.19
C VAL A 127 -1.50 19.64 4.37
N ALA A 128 -2.72 19.08 4.46
CA ALA A 128 -3.89 19.61 3.78
C ALA A 128 -4.27 21.01 4.30
N GLU A 129 -4.27 21.23 5.62
CA GLU A 129 -4.53 22.53 6.21
C GLU A 129 -3.48 23.55 5.79
N ALA A 130 -2.19 23.22 5.86
CA ALA A 130 -1.10 24.10 5.45
C ALA A 130 -1.23 24.52 3.98
N ARG A 131 -1.60 23.58 3.08
CA ARG A 131 -1.87 23.88 1.68
C ARG A 131 -3.05 24.83 1.51
N SER A 132 -4.12 24.62 2.28
CA SER A 132 -5.30 25.50 2.25
C SER A 132 -4.98 26.94 2.67
N GLN A 133 -3.90 27.14 3.41
CA GLN A 133 -3.42 28.44 3.87
C GLN A 133 -2.40 29.09 2.94
N GLY A 134 -1.99 28.42 1.85
CA GLY A 134 -0.99 28.93 0.92
C GLY A 134 0.44 28.88 1.48
N ILE A 135 0.72 27.98 2.42
CA ILE A 135 2.09 27.69 2.88
C ILE A 135 2.79 26.89 1.77
N ASP A 136 4.03 27.24 1.42
CA ASP A 136 4.72 26.63 0.27
C ASP A 136 5.32 25.26 0.61
N LYS A 137 5.83 25.14 1.84
CA LYS A 137 6.54 23.95 2.33
C LYS A 137 6.18 23.65 3.77
N VAL A 138 6.00 22.36 4.04
CA VAL A 138 5.95 21.80 5.39
C VAL A 138 7.25 21.06 5.63
N MET A 139 7.98 21.40 6.69
CA MET A 139 9.21 20.73 7.10
C MET A 139 8.97 20.06 8.45
N TRP A 140 9.08 18.73 8.54
CA TRP A 140 8.81 17.99 9.77
C TRP A 140 10.09 17.31 10.28
N LEU A 141 10.44 17.58 11.53
CA LEU A 141 11.63 16.99 12.15
C LEU A 141 11.34 15.55 12.59
N THR A 142 12.27 14.65 12.31
CA THR A 142 12.22 13.29 12.87
C THR A 142 12.38 13.31 14.39
N MET A 143 11.69 12.42 15.06
CA MET A 143 11.74 12.20 16.49
C MET A 143 13.01 11.46 16.89
N ARG A 144 13.69 11.90 17.96
CA ARG A 144 14.92 11.26 18.44
C ARG A 144 14.63 9.82 18.90
N THR A 145 15.53 8.88 18.58
CA THR A 145 15.37 7.45 18.93
C THR A 145 16.59 6.83 19.62
N ALA A 146 17.69 7.58 19.71
CA ALA A 146 18.92 7.16 20.37
C ALA A 146 18.88 7.52 21.86
N ASP A 147 19.14 6.53 22.72
CA ASP A 147 19.18 6.68 24.19
C ASP A 147 17.91 7.28 24.82
N VAL A 148 16.76 7.02 24.20
CA VAL A 148 15.47 7.52 24.67
C VAL A 148 14.87 6.58 25.70
N THR A 149 14.61 7.11 26.89
CA THR A 149 13.85 6.45 27.96
C THR A 149 12.50 7.10 28.22
N TYR A 150 12.22 8.21 27.55
CA TYR A 150 10.94 8.90 27.62
C TYR A 150 9.76 8.03 27.18
N VAL A 151 8.68 8.14 27.96
CA VAL A 151 7.35 7.61 27.64
C VAL A 151 6.36 8.75 27.84
N SER A 152 5.47 8.95 26.86
CA SER A 152 4.47 10.00 26.91
C SER A 152 3.50 9.80 28.06
N PRO A 153 2.87 10.89 28.55
CA PRO A 153 1.73 10.78 29.46
C PRO A 153 0.67 9.82 28.92
N GLU A 154 -0.01 9.12 29.83
CA GLU A 154 -0.97 8.04 29.53
C GLU A 154 -0.35 6.82 28.82
N TYR A 155 0.98 6.70 28.76
CA TYR A 155 1.70 5.56 28.14
C TYR A 155 1.33 5.34 26.66
N ARG A 156 1.04 6.41 25.92
CA ARG A 156 0.57 6.37 24.52
C ARG A 156 1.67 6.26 23.48
N SER A 157 2.89 6.68 23.83
CA SER A 157 3.98 6.87 22.89
C SER A 157 5.34 6.80 23.60
N ASP A 158 6.36 6.35 22.90
CA ASP A 158 7.71 6.09 23.41
C ASP A 158 8.72 6.03 22.24
N SER A 159 9.95 5.62 22.51
CA SER A 159 11.03 5.52 21.51
C SER A 159 10.73 4.64 20.27
N TYR A 160 9.64 3.90 20.27
CA TYR A 160 9.21 2.99 19.22
C TYR A 160 8.17 3.64 18.35
N THR A 161 7.18 4.23 19.01
CA THR A 161 6.23 5.13 18.38
C THR A 161 6.98 6.21 17.61
N PHE A 162 8.12 6.68 18.13
CA PHE A 162 9.01 7.62 17.43
C PHE A 162 9.63 7.05 16.16
N ARG A 163 10.07 5.78 16.18
CA ARG A 163 10.61 5.11 14.98
C ARG A 163 9.54 4.93 13.92
N ASP A 164 8.34 4.54 14.32
CA ASP A 164 7.20 4.36 13.43
C ASP A 164 6.74 5.70 12.85
N ASN A 165 6.62 6.74 13.67
CA ASN A 165 6.30 8.09 13.23
C ASN A 165 7.36 8.63 12.26
N ASN A 166 8.66 8.40 12.52
CA ASN A 166 9.72 8.77 11.59
C ASN A 166 9.61 8.05 10.25
N ARG A 167 9.25 6.75 10.27
CA ARG A 167 9.01 5.98 9.05
C ARG A 167 7.82 6.56 8.27
N ILE A 168 6.73 6.89 8.96
CA ILE A 168 5.55 7.53 8.36
C ILE A 168 5.93 8.88 7.74
N LEU A 169 6.67 9.73 8.45
CA LEU A 169 7.14 11.02 7.92
C LEU A 169 7.91 10.85 6.61
N LEU A 170 8.90 9.94 6.59
CA LEU A 170 9.69 9.67 5.38
C LEU A 170 8.83 9.13 4.24
N GLN A 171 7.82 8.31 4.52
CA GLN A 171 6.88 7.81 3.52
C GLN A 171 5.98 8.93 2.98
N LYS A 172 5.40 9.75 3.85
CA LYS A 172 4.56 10.89 3.47
C LYS A 172 5.35 11.94 2.69
N ALA A 173 6.63 12.16 2.99
CA ALA A 173 7.48 13.07 2.23
C ALA A 173 7.59 12.65 0.76
N VAL A 174 7.69 11.35 0.49
CA VAL A 174 7.64 10.79 -0.87
C VAL A 174 6.27 11.02 -1.51
N GLN A 175 5.18 10.75 -0.78
CA GLN A 175 3.81 10.96 -1.26
C GLN A 175 3.55 12.42 -1.66
N TYR A 176 4.02 13.38 -0.86
CA TYR A 176 3.79 14.81 -1.06
C TYR A 176 4.84 15.49 -1.96
N ARG A 177 5.75 14.74 -2.58
CA ARG A 177 6.64 15.17 -3.68
C ARG A 177 7.34 16.51 -3.40
N GLY A 178 8.05 16.59 -2.29
CA GLY A 178 8.84 17.77 -1.90
C GLY A 178 8.02 18.96 -1.38
N TYR A 179 6.69 18.83 -1.25
CA TYR A 179 5.88 19.77 -0.46
C TYR A 179 6.07 19.52 1.04
N LEU A 180 5.95 18.25 1.47
CA LEU A 180 6.40 17.82 2.78
C LEU A 180 7.87 17.40 2.68
N GLN A 181 8.72 18.02 3.48
CA GLN A 181 10.12 17.67 3.65
C GLN A 181 10.37 17.18 5.07
N VAL A 182 11.32 16.27 5.24
CA VAL A 182 11.66 15.70 6.55
C VAL A 182 13.09 16.06 6.91
N SER A 183 13.32 16.60 8.10
CA SER A 183 14.66 16.93 8.56
C SER A 183 15.10 15.95 9.65
N ASP A 184 16.23 15.26 9.44
CA ASP A 184 16.68 14.15 10.29
C ASP A 184 17.37 14.61 11.58
N TRP A 185 16.59 15.23 12.46
CA TRP A 185 17.00 15.58 13.81
C TRP A 185 17.40 14.36 14.64
N ALA A 186 16.82 13.19 14.37
CA ALA A 186 17.06 11.97 15.12
C ALA A 186 18.52 11.52 14.97
N THR A 187 19.00 11.46 13.73
CA THR A 187 20.40 11.15 13.42
C THR A 187 21.32 12.30 13.81
N TYR A 188 20.94 13.56 13.51
CA TYR A 188 21.79 14.72 13.80
C TYR A 188 22.12 14.83 15.30
N SER A 189 21.14 14.57 16.15
CA SER A 189 21.33 14.64 17.61
C SER A 189 21.94 13.35 18.19
N ALA A 190 21.99 12.23 17.46
CA ALA A 190 22.15 10.86 18.00
C ALA A 190 23.24 10.73 19.08
N ASN A 191 24.41 11.31 18.85
CA ASN A 191 25.58 11.21 19.73
C ASN A 191 25.76 12.41 20.67
N ARG A 192 24.68 13.11 21.02
CA ARG A 192 24.68 14.33 21.85
C ARG A 192 23.76 14.18 23.06
N PRO A 193 24.09 13.29 24.03
CA PRO A 193 23.29 13.13 25.24
C PRO A 193 23.26 14.42 26.08
N ASP A 194 24.23 15.33 25.91
CA ASP A 194 24.27 16.65 26.55
C ASP A 194 23.20 17.63 26.03
N TRP A 195 22.59 17.36 24.87
CA TRP A 195 21.56 18.20 24.27
C TRP A 195 20.15 17.88 24.75
N VAL A 196 19.98 16.80 25.51
CA VAL A 196 18.67 16.36 25.99
C VAL A 196 18.74 16.09 27.49
N ALA A 197 17.58 16.11 28.15
CA ALA A 197 17.43 15.63 29.51
C ALA A 197 17.71 14.12 29.58
N SER A 198 17.72 13.58 30.80
CA SER A 198 17.95 12.14 31.03
C SER A 198 16.93 11.22 30.36
N ASP A 199 15.77 11.75 29.96
CA ASP A 199 14.75 11.02 29.22
C ASP A 199 15.05 10.86 27.73
N GLY A 200 16.08 11.56 27.25
CA GLY A 200 16.60 11.46 25.90
C GLY A 200 15.82 12.24 24.84
N VAL A 201 14.79 13.03 25.18
CA VAL A 201 14.01 13.81 24.18
C VAL A 201 13.77 15.27 24.55
N HIS A 202 13.64 15.62 25.83
CA HIS A 202 13.40 17.01 26.21
C HIS A 202 14.69 17.80 26.10
N MET A 203 14.68 18.91 25.37
CA MET A 203 15.89 19.69 25.11
C MET A 203 16.49 20.22 26.42
N SER A 204 17.82 20.12 26.54
CA SER A 204 18.58 20.90 27.51
C SER A 204 18.77 22.34 27.02
N TYR A 205 19.41 23.20 27.82
CA TYR A 205 19.76 24.56 27.41
C TYR A 205 20.63 24.57 26.13
N SER A 206 21.69 23.75 26.09
CA SER A 206 22.57 23.62 24.91
C SER A 206 21.86 22.98 23.73
N GLY A 207 21.00 21.99 23.99
CA GLY A 207 20.20 21.34 22.94
C GLY A 207 19.22 22.28 22.27
N GLY A 208 18.62 23.23 23.02
CA GLY A 208 17.73 24.24 22.45
C GLY A 208 18.42 25.10 21.38
N PHE A 209 19.63 25.61 21.67
CA PHE A 209 20.42 26.34 20.66
C PHE A 209 20.80 25.47 19.48
N ALA A 210 21.28 24.25 19.73
CA ALA A 210 21.66 23.32 18.67
C ALA A 210 20.48 22.97 17.74
N LEU A 211 19.28 22.83 18.32
CA LEU A 211 18.05 22.58 17.57
C LEU A 211 17.65 23.78 16.72
N MET A 212 17.74 25.01 17.23
CA MET A 212 17.43 26.20 16.43
C MET A 212 18.42 26.41 15.30
N ALA A 213 19.72 26.20 15.54
CA ALA A 213 20.74 26.20 14.49
C ALA A 213 20.50 25.12 13.43
N PHE A 214 20.09 23.91 13.84
CA PHE A 214 19.70 22.87 12.90
C PHE A 214 18.49 23.31 12.06
N VAL A 215 17.43 23.80 12.69
CA VAL A 215 16.20 24.22 12.00
C VAL A 215 16.47 25.32 10.98
N THR A 216 17.20 26.38 11.34
CA THR A 216 17.50 27.49 10.41
C THR A 216 18.30 27.00 9.20
N ASN A 217 19.34 26.18 9.40
CA ASN A 217 20.13 25.60 8.30
C ASN A 217 19.27 24.74 7.34
N GLN A 218 18.30 23.98 7.87
CA GLN A 218 17.38 23.19 7.04
C GLN A 218 16.39 24.10 6.30
N VAL A 219 15.88 25.14 6.95
CA VAL A 219 14.97 26.13 6.34
C VAL A 219 15.65 26.86 5.20
N ASP A 220 16.91 27.30 5.37
CA ASP A 220 17.72 27.91 4.30
C ASP A 220 17.84 26.98 3.10
N SER A 221 18.07 25.69 3.36
CA SER A 221 18.15 24.68 2.30
C SER A 221 16.82 24.52 1.56
N VAL A 222 15.70 24.44 2.29
CA VAL A 222 14.35 24.34 1.72
C VAL A 222 13.98 25.58 0.90
N MET A 223 14.27 26.78 1.41
CA MET A 223 14.02 28.04 0.72
C MET A 223 14.88 28.20 -0.54
N ALA A 224 16.10 27.66 -0.54
CA ALA A 224 16.96 27.55 -1.72
C ALA A 224 16.54 26.45 -2.71
N GLY A 225 15.40 25.78 -2.50
CA GLY A 225 14.89 24.72 -3.36
C GLY A 225 15.61 23.37 -3.23
N ARG A 226 16.44 23.20 -2.20
CA ARG A 226 17.12 21.92 -1.91
C ARG A 226 16.19 20.99 -1.14
N THR A 227 16.31 19.69 -1.40
CA THR A 227 15.61 18.65 -0.65
C THR A 227 16.37 18.34 0.64
N VAL A 228 15.70 18.45 1.78
CA VAL A 228 16.25 18.08 3.10
C VAL A 228 15.83 16.70 3.59
N THR A 229 14.79 16.11 2.98
CA THR A 229 14.39 14.72 3.23
C THR A 229 15.57 13.77 2.98
N PRO A 230 16.00 12.99 3.99
CA PRO A 230 17.06 12.01 3.80
C PRO A 230 16.75 11.09 2.65
N ALA A 231 17.76 10.84 1.82
CA ALA A 231 17.68 9.76 0.87
C ALA A 231 17.43 8.45 1.64
N PRO A 232 16.57 7.56 1.13
CA PRO A 232 16.36 6.26 1.75
C PRO A 232 17.70 5.55 1.88
N ALA A 233 18.06 5.10 3.08
CA ALA A 233 19.32 4.42 3.30
C ALA A 233 19.45 3.22 2.34
N GLN A 234 20.31 3.35 1.33
CA GLN A 234 20.67 2.26 0.45
C GLN A 234 21.55 1.30 1.28
N GLY A 235 21.00 0.15 1.65
CA GLY A 235 21.80 -0.93 2.25
C GLY A 235 21.85 -1.01 3.78
N ALA A 236 20.84 -0.54 4.52
CA ALA A 236 20.76 -0.89 5.94
C ALA A 236 20.37 -2.37 6.10
N ALA A 237 21.33 -3.18 6.54
CA ALA A 237 21.28 -4.63 6.64
C ALA A 237 20.01 -5.21 7.30
N ILE A 238 19.78 -6.48 6.94
CA ILE A 238 18.73 -7.38 7.42
C ILE A 238 18.85 -7.54 8.94
N SER A 239 17.87 -7.05 9.69
CA SER A 239 17.62 -7.53 11.05
C SER A 239 16.12 -7.48 11.35
N TRP A 240 15.68 -8.44 12.16
CA TRP A 240 14.35 -8.43 12.74
C TRP A 240 14.17 -7.17 13.60
N THR A 241 13.15 -6.36 13.30
CA THR A 241 12.75 -5.26 14.19
C THR A 241 12.14 -5.88 15.44
N ALA A 242 12.69 -5.64 16.63
CA ALA A 242 12.16 -6.26 17.85
C ALA A 242 10.67 -5.93 18.06
N VAL A 243 9.89 -6.88 18.60
CA VAL A 243 8.50 -6.67 19.05
C VAL A 243 8.45 -6.83 20.56
N ARG A 244 7.81 -5.92 21.31
CA ARG A 244 7.82 -5.90 22.79
C ARG A 244 6.62 -5.14 23.33
N ARG A 245 6.49 -5.07 24.66
CA ARG A 245 5.33 -4.46 25.32
C ARG A 245 5.05 -3.05 24.80
N GLY A 246 3.77 -2.79 24.49
CA GLY A 246 3.30 -1.52 23.91
C GLY A 246 3.20 -1.52 22.39
N ASP A 247 3.84 -2.47 21.70
CA ASP A 247 3.66 -2.65 20.25
C ASP A 247 2.24 -3.13 19.95
N TYR A 248 1.70 -2.77 18.77
CA TYR A 248 0.41 -3.27 18.30
C TYR A 248 0.40 -3.54 16.79
N GLY A 249 -0.63 -4.23 16.31
CA GLY A 249 -0.86 -4.53 14.90
C GLY A 249 -0.43 -5.93 14.45
N SER A 250 -0.34 -6.14 13.14
CA SER A 250 -0.23 -7.47 12.54
C SER A 250 1.01 -8.26 12.98
N ARG A 251 2.12 -7.58 13.29
CA ARG A 251 3.35 -8.22 13.80
C ARG A 251 3.16 -8.80 15.20
N VAL A 252 2.39 -8.13 16.05
CA VAL A 252 2.04 -8.61 17.38
C VAL A 252 1.09 -9.80 17.28
N VAL A 253 0.08 -9.74 16.41
CA VAL A 253 -0.80 -10.89 16.13
C VAL A 253 0.03 -12.12 15.72
N THR A 254 1.05 -11.93 14.87
CA THR A 254 1.96 -13.01 14.47
C THR A 254 2.74 -13.58 15.65
N VAL A 255 3.27 -12.73 16.54
CA VAL A 255 3.95 -13.17 17.77
C VAL A 255 3.00 -13.95 18.67
N GLN A 256 1.82 -13.39 18.99
CA GLN A 256 0.85 -14.00 19.87
C GLN A 256 0.38 -15.37 19.34
N ARG A 257 0.11 -15.46 18.04
CA ARG A 257 -0.20 -16.75 17.40
C ARG A 257 0.95 -17.74 17.50
N ALA A 258 2.17 -17.31 17.23
CA ALA A 258 3.32 -18.19 17.32
C ALA A 258 3.60 -18.67 18.76
N LEU A 259 3.34 -17.83 19.77
CA LEU A 259 3.41 -18.25 21.18
C LEU A 259 2.37 -19.34 21.47
N MET A 260 1.11 -19.12 21.07
CA MET A 260 0.04 -20.11 21.22
C MET A 260 0.35 -21.41 20.48
N ASP A 261 0.89 -21.34 19.25
CA ASP A 261 1.32 -22.50 18.47
C ASP A 261 2.47 -23.28 19.14
N LYS A 262 3.26 -22.61 19.99
CA LYS A 262 4.32 -23.23 20.81
C LYS A 262 3.83 -23.72 22.17
N GLY A 263 2.51 -23.69 22.41
CA GLY A 263 1.88 -24.14 23.64
C GLY A 263 2.00 -23.15 24.80
N ILE A 264 2.37 -21.89 24.52
CA ILE A 264 2.44 -20.84 25.53
C ILE A 264 1.10 -20.11 25.55
N GLU A 265 0.50 -20.01 26.74
CA GLU A 265 -0.75 -19.29 26.92
C GLU A 265 -0.56 -17.78 26.73
N VAL A 266 -1.38 -17.18 25.86
CA VAL A 266 -1.47 -15.73 25.69
C VAL A 266 -2.85 -15.29 26.16
N VAL A 267 -2.92 -14.77 27.39
CA VAL A 267 -4.18 -14.27 27.96
C VAL A 267 -4.68 -13.08 27.13
N GLY A 268 -5.92 -13.18 26.62
CA GLY A 268 -6.49 -12.22 25.66
C GLY A 268 -6.42 -12.68 24.20
N GLY A 269 -5.64 -13.73 23.89
CA GLY A 269 -5.49 -14.28 22.55
C GLY A 269 -4.59 -13.43 21.65
N ALA A 270 -4.73 -13.59 20.33
CA ALA A 270 -3.98 -12.81 19.35
C ALA A 270 -4.76 -11.57 18.88
N ASP A 271 -4.98 -10.64 19.79
CA ASP A 271 -5.70 -9.37 19.58
C ASP A 271 -4.85 -8.30 18.86
N GLY A 272 -3.54 -8.54 18.73
CA GLY A 272 -2.62 -7.60 18.13
C GLY A 272 -2.17 -6.49 19.06
N ASP A 273 -2.40 -6.59 20.38
CA ASP A 273 -1.87 -5.70 21.41
C ASP A 273 -0.81 -6.44 22.24
N PHE A 274 0.42 -5.92 22.24
CA PHE A 274 1.49 -6.49 23.03
C PHE A 274 1.41 -5.93 24.45
N GLY A 275 0.35 -6.33 25.17
CA GLY A 275 0.12 -5.95 26.56
C GLY A 275 0.98 -6.71 27.56
N ALA A 276 0.69 -6.51 28.84
CA ALA A 276 1.43 -7.16 29.92
C ALA A 276 1.40 -8.69 29.87
N TYR A 277 0.27 -9.25 29.43
CA TYR A 277 0.09 -10.69 29.25
C TYR A 277 0.92 -11.25 28.09
N THR A 278 0.97 -10.54 26.95
CA THR A 278 1.83 -10.92 25.82
C THR A 278 3.31 -10.88 26.21
N GLU A 279 3.75 -9.88 26.96
CA GLU A 279 5.14 -9.84 27.48
C GLU A 279 5.44 -11.02 28.39
N ARG A 280 4.54 -11.34 29.33
CA ARG A 280 4.71 -12.49 30.21
C ARG A 280 4.81 -13.81 29.43
N ALA A 281 3.96 -13.98 28.43
CA ALA A 281 4.00 -15.12 27.52
C ALA A 281 5.34 -15.19 26.75
N VAL A 282 5.86 -14.06 26.27
CA VAL A 282 7.19 -14.01 25.64
C VAL A 282 8.31 -14.38 26.60
N GLN A 283 8.28 -13.87 27.83
CA GLN A 283 9.27 -14.23 28.85
C GLN A 283 9.22 -15.74 29.17
N GLU A 284 8.02 -16.30 29.30
CA GLU A 284 7.83 -17.74 29.51
C GLU A 284 8.38 -18.56 28.34
N PHE A 285 8.06 -18.16 27.11
CA PHE A 285 8.62 -18.76 25.92
C PHE A 285 10.16 -18.69 25.92
N GLN A 286 10.72 -17.52 26.20
CA GLN A 286 12.18 -17.33 26.26
C GLN A 286 12.83 -18.24 27.29
N ARG A 287 12.26 -18.35 28.51
CA ARG A 287 12.75 -19.29 29.54
C ARG A 287 12.71 -20.73 29.05
N SER A 288 11.60 -21.17 28.44
CA SER A 288 11.46 -22.54 27.92
C SER A 288 12.44 -22.88 26.78
N ARG A 289 13.05 -21.86 26.15
CA ARG A 289 14.03 -22.01 25.07
C ARG A 289 15.46 -21.66 25.47
N GLY A 290 15.72 -21.40 26.76
CA GLY A 290 17.05 -21.00 27.25
C GLY A 290 17.53 -19.65 26.69
N LEU A 291 16.60 -18.76 26.35
CA LEU A 291 16.89 -17.39 25.92
C LEU A 291 16.79 -16.43 27.11
N ASP A 292 17.41 -15.26 26.99
CA ASP A 292 17.24 -14.17 27.95
C ASP A 292 15.75 -13.75 28.04
N PRO A 293 15.10 -13.84 29.21
CA PRO A 293 13.67 -13.59 29.38
C PRO A 293 13.38 -12.08 29.47
N SER A 294 13.85 -11.33 28.48
CA SER A 294 13.67 -9.88 28.35
C SER A 294 12.21 -9.46 28.14
N GLY A 295 11.32 -10.37 27.75
CA GLY A 295 9.96 -10.04 27.30
C GLY A 295 9.93 -9.37 25.93
N VAL A 296 11.10 -9.20 25.30
CA VAL A 296 11.27 -8.63 23.98
C VAL A 296 11.46 -9.74 22.97
N VAL A 297 10.59 -9.81 21.97
CA VAL A 297 10.81 -10.62 20.78
C VAL A 297 11.87 -9.95 19.91
N GLY A 298 13.14 -10.14 20.27
CA GLY A 298 14.28 -9.80 19.43
C GLY A 298 14.55 -10.90 18.39
N GLU A 299 15.60 -10.74 17.59
CA GLU A 299 15.91 -11.67 16.48
C GLU A 299 15.99 -13.13 16.92
N ARG A 300 16.72 -13.43 18.02
CA ARG A 300 16.86 -14.79 18.54
C ARG A 300 15.53 -15.38 19.00
N THR A 301 14.67 -14.57 19.60
CA THR A 301 13.33 -14.99 20.02
C THR A 301 12.42 -15.21 18.81
N ALA A 302 12.49 -14.35 17.80
CA ALA A 302 11.72 -14.51 16.56
C ALA A 302 12.13 -15.76 15.76
N ILE A 303 13.44 -16.08 15.74
CA ILE A 303 13.96 -17.34 15.19
C ILE A 303 13.41 -18.55 15.96
N ALA A 304 13.48 -18.51 17.30
CA ALA A 304 12.98 -19.60 18.13
C ALA A 304 11.47 -19.81 17.98
N LEU A 305 10.70 -18.73 17.81
CA LEU A 305 9.26 -18.78 17.52
C LEU A 305 8.97 -19.32 16.11
N GLY A 306 9.94 -19.31 15.19
CA GLY A 306 9.76 -19.71 13.80
C GLY A 306 9.04 -18.66 12.94
N ILE A 307 8.91 -17.43 13.46
CA ILE A 307 8.28 -16.30 12.76
C ILE A 307 9.30 -15.42 12.02
N TYR A 308 10.58 -15.72 12.21
CA TYR A 308 11.66 -15.10 11.47
C TYR A 308 12.71 -16.14 11.14
N SER A 309 13.20 -16.10 9.92
CA SER A 309 14.40 -16.81 9.50
C SER A 309 15.28 -15.78 8.82
N PRO A 310 16.51 -15.54 9.31
CA PRO A 310 17.42 -14.64 8.62
C PRO A 310 17.58 -15.14 7.18
N PRO A 311 17.46 -14.26 6.18
CA PRO A 311 17.51 -14.68 4.80
C PRO A 311 18.86 -15.34 4.51
N PRO A 312 18.91 -16.52 3.86
CA PRO A 312 20.16 -17.11 3.41
C PRO A 312 20.90 -16.14 2.48
N ALA A 313 22.24 -16.17 2.46
CA ALA A 313 23.07 -15.32 1.60
C ALA A 313 22.67 -15.34 0.10
N ALA A 314 21.98 -16.40 -0.34
CA ALA A 314 21.41 -16.57 -1.69
C ALA A 314 20.34 -15.54 -2.11
N ILE A 315 19.83 -14.71 -1.19
CA ILE A 315 18.76 -13.72 -1.46
C ILE A 315 19.29 -12.46 -2.19
N ARG A 316 20.62 -12.30 -2.33
CA ARG A 316 21.19 -11.17 -3.06
C ARG A 316 20.87 -11.22 -4.57
N ASN A 317 20.66 -12.42 -5.14
CA ASN A 317 20.34 -12.62 -6.55
C ASN A 317 19.22 -13.68 -6.73
N PRO A 318 17.96 -13.36 -6.40
CA PRO A 318 16.86 -14.30 -6.57
C PRO A 318 16.68 -14.64 -8.05
N THR A 319 16.48 -15.92 -8.38
CA THR A 319 16.17 -16.41 -9.74
C THR A 319 14.69 -16.72 -9.93
N CYS A 320 13.90 -16.63 -8.86
CA CYS A 320 12.46 -16.91 -8.88
C CYS A 320 11.70 -15.95 -9.81
N THR A 321 10.55 -16.39 -10.31
CA THR A 321 9.68 -15.57 -11.15
C THR A 321 8.22 -15.70 -10.76
N VAL A 322 7.42 -14.71 -11.17
CA VAL A 322 5.99 -14.59 -10.93
C VAL A 322 5.31 -14.33 -12.26
N SER A 323 4.22 -15.06 -12.53
CA SER A 323 3.51 -15.04 -13.82
C SER A 323 2.08 -14.53 -13.74
N ARG A 324 1.68 -13.93 -12.61
CA ARG A 324 0.35 -13.34 -12.42
C ARG A 324 0.41 -12.12 -11.50
N THR A 325 -0.64 -11.32 -11.51
CA THR A 325 -0.84 -10.26 -10.52
C THR A 325 -0.96 -10.88 -9.12
N LEU A 326 -0.28 -10.26 -8.14
CA LEU A 326 -0.44 -10.59 -6.72
C LEU A 326 -1.21 -9.48 -6.01
N PHE A 327 -2.08 -9.87 -5.08
CA PHE A 327 -2.95 -8.96 -4.35
C PHE A 327 -2.64 -8.97 -2.85
N PRO A 328 -2.84 -7.84 -2.15
CA PRO A 328 -2.84 -7.82 -0.69
C PRO A 328 -3.71 -8.95 -0.12
N GLY A 329 -3.17 -9.69 0.85
CA GLY A 329 -3.82 -10.86 1.44
C GLY A 329 -3.48 -12.21 0.79
N ASP A 330 -2.86 -12.24 -0.39
CA ASP A 330 -2.38 -13.48 -1.02
C ASP A 330 -1.46 -14.28 -0.06
N ARG A 331 -1.66 -15.60 0.02
CA ARG A 331 -0.85 -16.53 0.84
C ARG A 331 -0.27 -17.66 -0.02
N LEU A 332 0.67 -17.34 -0.88
CA LEU A 332 1.03 -18.17 -2.03
C LEU A 332 2.55 -18.20 -2.21
N SER A 333 3.12 -19.32 -2.67
CA SER A 333 4.57 -19.44 -2.88
C SER A 333 5.16 -18.39 -3.84
N LEU A 334 4.33 -17.85 -4.73
CA LEU A 334 4.70 -16.72 -5.60
C LEU A 334 4.93 -15.41 -4.82
N VAL A 335 4.25 -15.21 -3.68
CA VAL A 335 4.48 -14.07 -2.79
C VAL A 335 5.87 -14.16 -2.16
N LYS A 336 6.35 -15.37 -1.85
CA LYS A 336 7.74 -15.56 -1.43
C LYS A 336 8.72 -15.00 -2.45
N CYS A 337 8.45 -15.20 -3.74
CA CYS A 337 9.31 -14.64 -4.77
C CYS A 337 9.28 -13.10 -4.78
N LEU A 338 8.10 -12.49 -4.63
CA LEU A 338 7.96 -11.05 -4.46
C LEU A 338 8.77 -10.54 -3.26
N GLU A 339 8.60 -11.17 -2.10
CA GLU A 339 9.33 -10.86 -0.86
C GLU A 339 10.85 -10.95 -1.09
N GLN A 340 11.36 -12.02 -1.71
CA GLN A 340 12.78 -12.16 -2.04
C GLN A 340 13.29 -11.02 -2.93
N ARG A 341 12.51 -10.64 -3.95
CA ARG A 341 12.86 -9.61 -4.93
C ARG A 341 12.82 -8.19 -4.36
N LEU A 342 11.99 -7.97 -3.35
CA LEU A 342 11.96 -6.74 -2.56
C LEU A 342 13.10 -6.73 -1.53
N ILE A 343 13.34 -7.84 -0.84
CA ILE A 343 14.48 -7.96 0.10
C ILE A 343 15.81 -7.73 -0.64
N SER A 344 15.99 -8.28 -1.84
CA SER A 344 17.17 -8.04 -2.67
C SER A 344 17.34 -6.56 -3.09
N ARG A 345 16.31 -5.73 -2.91
CA ARG A 345 16.30 -4.28 -3.16
C ARG A 345 16.39 -3.45 -1.87
N GLY A 346 16.68 -4.09 -0.74
CA GLY A 346 16.89 -3.43 0.54
C GLY A 346 15.62 -3.26 1.38
N PHE A 347 14.48 -3.81 0.96
CA PHE A 347 13.27 -3.80 1.79
C PHE A 347 13.38 -4.82 2.93
N ARG A 348 12.92 -4.43 4.12
CA ARG A 348 12.85 -5.32 5.29
C ARG A 348 11.49 -5.99 5.33
N LEU A 349 11.42 -7.25 4.93
CA LEU A 349 10.21 -8.05 4.91
C LEU A 349 10.44 -9.42 5.55
N GLN A 350 9.36 -10.01 6.06
CA GLN A 350 9.33 -11.42 6.42
C GLN A 350 9.23 -12.27 5.14
N LEU A 351 9.89 -13.42 5.14
CA LEU A 351 9.84 -14.37 4.03
C LEU A 351 8.88 -15.52 4.35
N ASP A 352 7.60 -15.21 4.43
CA ASP A 352 6.56 -16.08 4.97
C ASP A 352 5.47 -16.46 3.94
N ASN A 353 5.65 -16.07 2.67
CA ASN A 353 4.69 -16.24 1.58
C ASN A 353 3.40 -15.44 1.77
N ARG A 354 3.37 -14.41 2.61
CA ARG A 354 2.16 -13.64 2.92
C ARG A 354 2.27 -12.22 2.42
N PHE A 355 1.31 -11.84 1.60
CA PHE A 355 1.20 -10.47 1.12
C PHE A 355 0.51 -9.62 2.18
N GLY A 356 1.15 -9.49 3.34
CA GLY A 356 0.69 -8.72 4.49
C GLY A 356 0.98 -7.22 4.38
N SER A 357 0.62 -6.47 5.41
CA SER A 357 0.78 -5.01 5.47
C SER A 357 2.20 -4.54 5.17
N ASP A 358 3.22 -5.19 5.73
CA ASP A 358 4.62 -4.84 5.47
C ASP A 358 4.99 -4.99 3.98
N THR A 359 4.56 -6.09 3.35
CA THR A 359 4.79 -6.34 1.92
C THR A 359 4.01 -5.34 1.06
N VAL A 360 2.78 -4.98 1.44
CA VAL A 360 1.97 -3.92 0.78
C VAL A 360 2.70 -2.59 0.81
N GLU A 361 3.23 -2.20 1.97
CA GLU A 361 3.96 -0.94 2.11
C GLU A 361 5.27 -0.96 1.33
N ALA A 362 6.00 -2.07 1.32
CA ALA A 362 7.21 -2.22 0.50
C ALA A 362 6.90 -2.10 -1.00
N VAL A 363 5.78 -2.67 -1.47
CA VAL A 363 5.34 -2.56 -2.87
C VAL A 363 4.96 -1.13 -3.22
N LYS A 364 4.12 -0.48 -2.41
CA LYS A 364 3.72 0.93 -2.62
C LYS A 364 4.95 1.83 -2.74
N TYR A 365 5.89 1.65 -1.82
CA TYR A 365 7.13 2.40 -1.80
C TYR A 365 7.99 2.11 -3.03
N PHE A 366 8.20 0.84 -3.38
CA PHE A 366 8.96 0.44 -4.56
C PHE A 366 8.37 1.05 -5.84
N LYS A 367 7.03 1.04 -5.99
CA LYS A 367 6.36 1.66 -7.12
C LYS A 367 6.57 3.17 -7.13
N ALA A 368 6.43 3.84 -5.98
CA ALA A 368 6.62 5.29 -5.86
C ALA A 368 7.99 5.74 -6.37
N VAL A 369 9.08 5.09 -5.91
CA VAL A 369 10.45 5.45 -6.30
C VAL A 369 10.79 5.09 -7.75
N ARG A 370 9.99 4.24 -8.40
CA ARG A 370 10.13 3.85 -9.81
C ARG A 370 9.14 4.59 -10.74
N GLY A 371 8.39 5.57 -10.22
CA GLY A 371 7.41 6.33 -11.00
C GLY A 371 6.12 5.56 -11.34
N GLY A 372 5.85 4.47 -10.63
CA GLY A 372 4.62 3.69 -10.75
C GLY A 372 3.48 4.22 -9.90
N ALA A 373 2.28 3.63 -10.08
CA ALA A 373 1.11 3.95 -9.27
C ALA A 373 1.33 3.63 -7.78
N TYR A 374 0.98 4.55 -6.89
CA TYR A 374 1.08 4.37 -5.43
C TYR A 374 -0.07 3.50 -4.90
N ASN A 375 -0.02 2.21 -5.18
CA ASN A 375 -0.98 1.22 -4.71
C ASN A 375 -0.29 -0.07 -4.27
N GLY A 376 -1.00 -0.91 -3.52
CA GLY A 376 -0.49 -2.19 -3.01
C GLY A 376 -0.53 -3.33 -4.02
N LEU A 377 -0.80 -3.07 -5.30
CA LEU A 377 -0.99 -4.10 -6.33
C LEU A 377 0.34 -4.44 -7.00
N VAL A 378 0.64 -5.74 -7.11
CA VAL A 378 1.81 -6.25 -7.83
C VAL A 378 1.36 -6.75 -9.18
N ASP A 379 1.21 -5.81 -10.09
CA ASP A 379 0.89 -6.03 -11.50
C ASP A 379 2.13 -6.45 -12.30
N GLU A 380 1.93 -6.74 -13.60
CA GLU A 380 3.00 -7.07 -14.54
C GLU A 380 4.09 -5.97 -14.57
N TRP A 381 3.70 -4.69 -14.50
CA TRP A 381 4.65 -3.59 -14.48
C TRP A 381 5.56 -3.68 -13.25
N THR A 382 5.00 -3.82 -12.05
CA THR A 382 5.77 -3.98 -10.80
C THR A 382 6.72 -5.18 -10.91
N LEU A 383 6.23 -6.33 -11.40
CA LEU A 383 7.04 -7.55 -11.53
C LEU A 383 8.18 -7.39 -12.54
N ARG A 384 7.98 -6.64 -13.63
CA ARG A 384 9.05 -6.30 -14.58
C ARG A 384 10.11 -5.39 -13.95
N GLN A 385 9.70 -4.37 -13.21
CA GLN A 385 10.63 -3.50 -12.47
C GLN A 385 11.41 -4.29 -11.40
N LEU A 386 10.79 -5.34 -10.85
CA LEU A 386 11.42 -6.27 -9.91
C LEU A 386 12.35 -7.28 -10.60
N GLY A 387 12.34 -7.40 -11.93
CA GLY A 387 13.04 -8.47 -12.66
C GLY A 387 12.47 -9.86 -12.33
N ALA A 388 11.22 -9.92 -11.87
CA ALA A 388 10.53 -11.11 -11.40
C ALA A 388 9.48 -11.61 -12.41
N TRP A 389 9.09 -10.80 -13.40
CA TRP A 389 8.04 -11.19 -14.33
C TRP A 389 8.46 -12.36 -15.23
N LYS A 390 7.63 -13.41 -15.27
CA LYS A 390 7.67 -14.48 -16.26
C LYS A 390 6.36 -14.48 -17.04
N GLN A 391 6.44 -14.43 -18.36
CA GLN A 391 5.24 -14.54 -19.20
C GLN A 391 4.52 -15.87 -18.93
N PRO A 392 3.24 -15.86 -18.52
CA PRO A 392 2.46 -17.08 -18.41
C PRO A 392 2.28 -17.74 -19.78
N THR A 393 2.27 -19.08 -19.79
CA THR A 393 2.09 -19.90 -20.99
C THR A 393 0.92 -20.86 -20.79
N ALA A 394 0.24 -21.19 -21.88
CA ALA A 394 -0.83 -22.18 -21.84
C ALA A 394 -0.25 -23.60 -21.68
N PRO A 395 -1.01 -24.54 -21.10
CA PRO A 395 -0.58 -25.94 -21.01
C PRO A 395 -0.32 -26.53 -22.41
N THR A 396 0.83 -27.19 -22.57
CA THR A 396 1.22 -27.82 -23.86
C THR A 396 0.56 -29.18 -24.08
N ASP A 397 0.18 -29.84 -22.99
CA ASP A 397 -0.48 -31.14 -22.92
C ASP A 397 -1.94 -31.10 -23.40
N CYS A 398 -2.54 -29.92 -23.52
CA CYS A 398 -3.88 -29.82 -24.05
C CYS A 398 -4.01 -28.96 -25.31
N LYS A 399 -4.71 -29.53 -26.30
CA LYS A 399 -4.99 -28.89 -27.58
C LYS A 399 -6.49 -28.93 -27.90
N ILE A 400 -6.99 -27.83 -28.44
CA ILE A 400 -8.39 -27.61 -28.82
C ILE A 400 -8.48 -27.59 -30.34
N SER A 401 -9.50 -28.24 -30.88
CA SER A 401 -9.57 -28.57 -32.31
C SER A 401 -10.85 -28.07 -33.00
N ARG A 402 -11.55 -27.15 -32.34
CA ARG A 402 -12.81 -26.54 -32.78
C ARG A 402 -12.97 -25.17 -32.15
N VAL A 403 -13.80 -24.33 -32.77
CA VAL A 403 -14.26 -23.06 -32.18
C VAL A 403 -15.16 -23.36 -30.98
N LEU A 404 -14.99 -22.62 -29.88
CA LEU A 404 -15.86 -22.73 -28.70
C LEU A 404 -16.74 -21.48 -28.56
N ARG A 405 -17.99 -21.68 -28.14
CA ARG A 405 -19.02 -20.66 -27.96
C ARG A 405 -19.71 -20.84 -26.61
N SER A 406 -20.32 -19.76 -26.12
CA SER A 406 -21.05 -19.78 -24.86
C SER A 406 -21.97 -20.98 -24.74
N GLY A 407 -21.94 -21.65 -23.58
CA GLY A 407 -22.79 -22.79 -23.26
C GLY A 407 -22.25 -24.13 -23.75
N ASP A 408 -21.13 -24.15 -24.50
CA ASP A 408 -20.46 -25.40 -24.87
C ASP A 408 -20.06 -26.20 -23.62
N LYS A 409 -20.43 -27.49 -23.59
CA LYS A 409 -20.13 -28.45 -22.54
C LYS A 409 -19.23 -29.56 -23.09
N LEU A 410 -17.91 -29.37 -23.06
CA LEU A 410 -16.93 -30.21 -23.76
C LEU A 410 -15.65 -30.42 -22.95
N ASN A 411 -14.94 -31.52 -23.21
CA ASN A 411 -13.59 -31.77 -22.65
C ASN A 411 -12.58 -30.70 -23.09
N GLU A 412 -12.71 -30.17 -24.31
CA GLU A 412 -11.87 -29.07 -24.78
C GLU A 412 -12.04 -27.77 -23.96
N VAL A 413 -13.19 -27.55 -23.33
CA VAL A 413 -13.43 -26.39 -22.48
C VAL A 413 -12.64 -26.48 -21.17
N TYR A 414 -12.50 -27.68 -20.61
CA TYR A 414 -11.63 -27.92 -19.45
C TYR A 414 -10.20 -27.44 -19.72
N CYS A 415 -9.70 -27.70 -20.92
CA CYS A 415 -8.39 -27.24 -21.32
C CYS A 415 -8.28 -25.73 -21.47
N LEU A 416 -9.29 -25.10 -22.08
CA LEU A 416 -9.35 -23.65 -22.16
C LEU A 416 -9.32 -23.04 -20.75
N ARG A 417 -10.14 -23.55 -19.82
CA ARG A 417 -10.20 -23.03 -18.44
C ARG A 417 -8.89 -23.21 -17.69
N LYS A 418 -8.23 -24.37 -17.81
CA LYS A 418 -6.88 -24.61 -17.26
C LYS A 418 -5.87 -23.61 -17.81
N ALA A 419 -5.96 -23.25 -19.09
CA ALA A 419 -5.13 -22.20 -19.67
C ALA A 419 -5.47 -20.81 -19.10
N LEU A 420 -6.74 -20.42 -19.06
CA LEU A 420 -7.15 -19.12 -18.50
C LEU A 420 -6.72 -18.97 -17.02
N ASP A 421 -6.78 -20.05 -16.25
CA ASP A 421 -6.24 -20.07 -14.88
C ASP A 421 -4.72 -19.86 -14.85
N SER A 422 -3.95 -20.41 -15.81
CA SER A 422 -2.50 -20.18 -15.90
C SER A 422 -2.15 -18.73 -16.25
N TYR A 423 -3.07 -17.99 -16.89
CA TYR A 423 -2.98 -16.54 -17.12
C TYR A 423 -3.54 -15.70 -15.94
N GLY A 424 -4.04 -16.34 -14.87
CA GLY A 424 -4.42 -15.66 -13.63
C GLY A 424 -5.89 -15.23 -13.52
N PHE A 425 -6.78 -15.70 -14.40
CA PHE A 425 -8.19 -15.27 -14.42
C PHE A 425 -9.10 -15.94 -13.37
N ALA A 426 -8.57 -16.84 -12.53
CA ALA A 426 -9.31 -17.55 -11.46
C ALA A 426 -10.68 -18.09 -11.92
N VAL A 427 -10.71 -18.70 -13.11
CA VAL A 427 -11.95 -19.26 -13.68
C VAL A 427 -12.24 -20.63 -13.09
N GLY A 428 -11.24 -21.35 -12.58
CA GLY A 428 -11.38 -22.69 -12.03
C GLY A 428 -11.64 -23.76 -13.10
N ALA A 429 -11.37 -25.00 -12.73
CA ALA A 429 -11.61 -26.16 -13.59
C ALA A 429 -13.11 -26.37 -13.88
N GLY A 430 -13.45 -26.80 -15.09
CA GLY A 430 -14.84 -27.11 -15.47
C GLY A 430 -14.97 -27.48 -16.94
N TYR A 431 -16.12 -28.00 -17.35
CA TYR A 431 -16.35 -28.45 -18.73
C TYR A 431 -17.28 -27.53 -19.52
N GLU A 432 -17.76 -26.46 -18.89
CA GLU A 432 -18.74 -25.55 -19.47
C GLU A 432 -18.15 -24.16 -19.73
N TYR A 433 -18.39 -23.63 -20.94
CA TYR A 433 -17.87 -22.33 -21.35
C TYR A 433 -18.90 -21.25 -21.09
N VAL A 434 -18.90 -20.77 -19.85
CA VAL A 434 -19.78 -19.73 -19.30
C VAL A 434 -18.97 -18.73 -18.49
N TYR A 435 -19.61 -17.71 -17.91
CA TYR A 435 -18.97 -16.82 -16.94
C TYR A 435 -18.32 -17.64 -15.79
N PRO A 436 -17.11 -17.30 -15.32
CA PRO A 436 -16.25 -16.18 -15.72
C PRO A 436 -15.32 -16.46 -16.92
N ALA A 437 -15.31 -17.68 -17.48
CA ALA A 437 -14.38 -18.06 -18.55
C ALA A 437 -14.59 -17.26 -19.85
N ARG A 438 -15.83 -16.89 -20.19
CA ARG A 438 -16.14 -16.04 -21.35
C ARG A 438 -15.49 -14.66 -21.26
N GLU A 439 -15.65 -13.98 -20.12
CA GLU A 439 -15.01 -12.70 -19.83
C GLU A 439 -13.48 -12.78 -19.91
N ALA A 440 -12.90 -13.83 -19.30
CA ALA A 440 -11.46 -14.06 -19.33
C ALA A 440 -10.90 -14.21 -20.76
N VAL A 441 -11.64 -14.86 -21.67
CA VAL A 441 -11.29 -14.92 -23.10
C VAL A 441 -11.32 -13.54 -23.73
N GLY A 442 -12.38 -12.76 -23.49
CA GLY A 442 -12.49 -11.39 -23.99
C GLY A 442 -11.30 -10.52 -23.58
N PHE A 443 -10.96 -10.51 -22.27
CA PHE A 443 -9.79 -9.77 -21.75
C PHE A 443 -8.47 -10.24 -22.37
N LEU A 444 -8.27 -11.55 -22.52
CA LEU A 444 -7.02 -12.07 -23.08
C LEU A 444 -6.89 -11.79 -24.59
N LYS A 445 -8.01 -11.76 -25.32
CA LYS A 445 -8.06 -11.33 -26.73
C LYS A 445 -7.69 -9.86 -26.88
N GLU A 446 -8.30 -8.98 -26.08
CA GLU A 446 -7.99 -7.55 -26.07
C GLU A 446 -6.50 -7.30 -25.79
N LYS A 447 -5.92 -7.96 -24.77
CA LYS A 447 -4.49 -7.85 -24.44
C LYS A 447 -3.58 -8.31 -25.60
N ARG A 448 -4.09 -9.11 -26.52
CA ARG A 448 -3.39 -9.62 -27.71
C ARG A 448 -3.74 -8.86 -29.00
N GLY A 449 -4.46 -7.74 -28.90
CA GLY A 449 -4.87 -6.94 -30.06
C GLY A 449 -5.95 -7.60 -30.92
N MET A 450 -6.68 -8.57 -30.38
CA MET A 450 -7.80 -9.23 -31.05
C MET A 450 -9.14 -8.60 -30.63
N PRO A 451 -10.21 -8.77 -31.42
CA PRO A 451 -11.54 -8.30 -31.03
C PRO A 451 -11.97 -8.87 -29.67
N ARG A 452 -12.47 -7.99 -28.78
CA ARG A 452 -13.02 -8.36 -27.46
C ARG A 452 -14.41 -8.99 -27.61
N ASP A 453 -14.45 -10.13 -28.29
CA ASP A 453 -15.60 -11.03 -28.32
C ASP A 453 -15.30 -12.27 -27.46
N GLU A 454 -16.35 -13.04 -27.15
CA GLU A 454 -16.27 -14.22 -26.30
C GLU A 454 -16.30 -15.53 -27.12
N VAL A 455 -15.88 -15.46 -28.40
CA VAL A 455 -15.76 -16.62 -29.27
C VAL A 455 -14.31 -17.06 -29.28
N VAL A 456 -14.09 -18.32 -28.95
CA VAL A 456 -12.76 -18.94 -28.92
C VAL A 456 -12.44 -19.42 -30.32
N THR A 457 -11.84 -18.54 -31.12
CA THR A 457 -11.51 -18.81 -32.53
C THR A 457 -10.24 -19.65 -32.67
N GLU A 458 -10.03 -20.23 -33.85
CA GLU A 458 -8.77 -20.88 -34.21
C GLU A 458 -7.58 -19.93 -34.05
N GLU A 459 -7.69 -18.69 -34.53
CA GLU A 459 -6.66 -17.66 -34.41
C GLU A 459 -6.26 -17.42 -32.94
N PHE A 460 -7.26 -17.26 -32.06
CA PHE A 460 -7.01 -17.08 -30.64
C PHE A 460 -6.32 -18.33 -30.05
N LEU A 461 -6.80 -19.53 -30.36
CA LEU A 461 -6.20 -20.78 -29.91
C LEU A 461 -4.77 -20.96 -30.44
N ARG A 462 -4.47 -20.53 -31.67
CA ARG A 462 -3.11 -20.52 -32.23
C ARG A 462 -2.21 -19.54 -31.49
N SER A 463 -2.72 -18.36 -31.11
CA SER A 463 -1.96 -17.37 -30.32
C SER A 463 -1.58 -17.87 -28.92
N LEU A 464 -2.35 -18.82 -28.38
CA LEU A 464 -2.05 -19.52 -27.13
C LEU A 464 -1.23 -20.80 -27.34
N GLY A 465 -0.95 -21.18 -28.58
CA GLY A 465 -0.31 -22.46 -28.91
C GLY A 465 -1.20 -23.67 -28.59
N MET A 466 -2.51 -23.50 -28.46
CA MET A 466 -3.47 -24.52 -28.06
C MET A 466 -4.22 -25.15 -29.24
N TRP A 467 -4.11 -24.62 -30.45
CA TRP A 467 -4.80 -25.21 -31.60
C TRP A 467 -4.23 -26.59 -31.96
N LYS A 468 -5.10 -27.59 -32.07
CA LYS A 468 -4.79 -28.90 -32.64
C LYS A 468 -5.10 -28.85 -34.12
N ASN A 469 -4.08 -28.95 -34.96
CA ASN A 469 -4.28 -29.23 -36.38
C ASN A 469 -5.01 -30.58 -36.47
N ARG A 470 -6.28 -30.56 -36.89
CA ARG A 470 -6.91 -31.78 -37.38
C ARG A 470 -6.38 -31.99 -38.80
N PRO A 471 -6.05 -33.23 -39.21
CA PRO A 471 -5.92 -33.50 -40.62
C PRO A 471 -7.19 -32.98 -41.30
N ALA A 472 -7.04 -32.23 -42.39
CA ALA A 472 -8.19 -31.89 -43.21
C ALA A 472 -8.94 -33.20 -43.44
N ARG A 473 -10.25 -33.24 -43.09
CA ARG A 473 -11.06 -34.36 -43.57
C ARG A 473 -10.80 -34.39 -45.08
N PRO A 474 -10.38 -35.51 -45.67
CA PRO A 474 -10.29 -35.59 -47.12
C PRO A 474 -11.60 -35.02 -47.66
N PRO A 475 -11.57 -34.12 -48.66
CA PRO A 475 -12.79 -33.52 -49.18
C PRO A 475 -13.74 -34.67 -49.44
N CYS A 476 -14.83 -34.73 -48.68
CA CYS A 476 -15.78 -35.81 -48.84
C CYS A 476 -16.34 -35.62 -50.26
N LYS A 477 -16.37 -36.70 -51.05
CA LYS A 477 -16.92 -36.66 -52.39
C LYS A 477 -18.38 -37.11 -52.31
N VAL A 478 -19.28 -36.34 -52.90
CA VAL A 478 -20.64 -36.79 -53.18
C VAL A 478 -20.52 -37.69 -54.40
N SER A 479 -20.44 -39.01 -54.18
CA SER A 479 -20.15 -40.00 -55.22
C SER A 479 -21.40 -40.63 -55.83
N GLN A 480 -22.59 -40.15 -55.46
CA GLN A 480 -23.88 -40.66 -55.90
C GLN A 480 -24.88 -39.51 -55.97
N SER A 481 -25.88 -39.63 -56.84
CA SER A 481 -26.98 -38.67 -56.91
C SER A 481 -27.79 -38.70 -55.62
N LEU A 482 -28.14 -37.53 -55.09
CA LEU A 482 -28.90 -37.38 -53.85
C LEU A 482 -30.17 -36.58 -54.08
N GLN A 483 -31.26 -37.03 -53.48
CA GLN A 483 -32.59 -36.43 -53.61
C GLN A 483 -33.33 -36.37 -52.28
N LEU A 484 -34.48 -35.70 -52.28
CA LEU A 484 -35.35 -35.55 -51.13
C LEU A 484 -35.65 -36.92 -50.46
N GLY A 485 -35.40 -37.01 -49.16
CA GLY A 485 -35.61 -38.23 -48.37
C GLY A 485 -34.35 -39.06 -48.10
N ASP A 486 -33.24 -38.80 -48.80
CA ASP A 486 -31.99 -39.56 -48.59
C ASP A 486 -31.39 -39.31 -47.20
N ARG A 487 -30.82 -40.37 -46.58
CA ARG A 487 -30.29 -40.36 -45.20
C ARG A 487 -28.94 -41.06 -45.03
N ASN A 488 -28.04 -40.88 -45.99
CA ASN A 488 -26.74 -41.54 -46.01
C ASN A 488 -25.56 -40.58 -45.76
N ASN A 489 -24.33 -41.13 -45.67
CA ASN A 489 -23.12 -40.34 -45.42
C ASN A 489 -22.82 -39.31 -46.52
N ALA A 490 -23.28 -39.54 -47.75
CA ALA A 490 -23.12 -38.58 -48.84
C ALA A 490 -24.03 -37.34 -48.65
N VAL A 491 -25.20 -37.48 -48.02
CA VAL A 491 -26.04 -36.34 -47.61
C VAL A 491 -25.32 -35.49 -46.56
N ALA A 492 -24.70 -36.12 -45.56
CA ALA A 492 -23.91 -35.39 -44.56
C ALA A 492 -22.73 -34.64 -45.21
N CYS A 493 -22.15 -35.23 -46.26
CA CYS A 493 -21.10 -34.59 -47.06
C CYS A 493 -21.63 -33.38 -47.86
N LEU A 494 -22.70 -33.56 -48.63
CA LEU A 494 -23.33 -32.49 -49.40
C LEU A 494 -23.72 -31.31 -48.50
N LYS A 495 -24.30 -31.59 -47.34
CA LYS A 495 -24.67 -30.56 -46.36
C LYS A 495 -23.47 -29.77 -45.85
N ALA A 496 -22.30 -30.40 -45.70
CA ALA A 496 -21.07 -29.71 -45.32
C ALA A 496 -20.56 -28.78 -46.44
N HIS A 497 -20.59 -29.22 -47.70
CA HIS A 497 -20.24 -28.38 -48.85
C HIS A 497 -21.19 -27.19 -49.00
N LEU A 498 -22.50 -27.43 -48.89
CA LEU A 498 -23.53 -26.40 -48.92
C LEU A 498 -23.33 -25.35 -47.82
N HIS A 499 -22.99 -25.76 -46.60
CA HIS A 499 -22.65 -24.82 -45.51
C HIS A 499 -21.39 -24.00 -45.82
N ALA A 500 -20.37 -24.64 -46.41
CA ALA A 500 -19.12 -23.96 -46.78
C ALA A 500 -19.33 -22.86 -47.82
N VAL A 501 -20.34 -23.01 -48.69
CA VAL A 501 -20.74 -22.00 -49.69
C VAL A 501 -21.96 -21.17 -49.27
N GLY A 502 -22.36 -21.22 -47.99
CA GLY A 502 -23.31 -20.29 -47.38
C GLY A 502 -24.78 -20.72 -47.32
N TYR A 503 -25.13 -21.95 -47.68
CA TYR A 503 -26.51 -22.46 -47.59
C TYR A 503 -26.81 -23.11 -46.23
N MET A 504 -27.94 -22.73 -45.63
CA MET A 504 -28.44 -23.36 -44.41
C MET A 504 -29.28 -24.60 -44.73
N THR A 505 -28.83 -25.78 -44.28
CA THR A 505 -29.42 -27.07 -44.65
C THR A 505 -30.23 -27.76 -43.55
N GLY A 506 -30.46 -27.10 -42.41
CA GLY A 506 -31.18 -27.66 -41.25
C GLY A 506 -30.43 -28.79 -40.52
N GLY A 507 -30.84 -29.10 -39.28
CA GLY A 507 -30.11 -29.99 -38.37
C GLY A 507 -30.32 -31.50 -38.55
N SER A 508 -31.27 -31.94 -39.38
CA SER A 508 -31.54 -33.37 -39.61
C SER A 508 -30.40 -34.05 -40.37
N ARG A 509 -30.31 -35.39 -40.34
CA ARG A 509 -29.37 -36.16 -41.20
C ARG A 509 -29.90 -36.42 -42.61
N GLU A 510 -31.04 -35.83 -42.93
CA GLU A 510 -31.77 -36.08 -44.17
C GLU A 510 -31.50 -34.98 -45.21
N TYR A 511 -31.55 -35.37 -46.47
CA TYR A 511 -31.75 -34.48 -47.59
C TYR A 511 -33.21 -34.01 -47.51
N GLY A 512 -33.44 -32.95 -46.73
CA GLY A 512 -34.78 -32.37 -46.52
C GLY A 512 -35.05 -31.18 -47.44
N PRO A 513 -36.22 -30.54 -47.32
CA PRO A 513 -36.66 -29.45 -48.21
C PRO A 513 -35.69 -28.26 -48.27
N LYS A 514 -34.94 -27.98 -47.19
CA LYS A 514 -33.91 -26.92 -47.18
C LYS A 514 -32.67 -27.27 -48.01
N VAL A 515 -32.32 -28.55 -48.07
CA VAL A 515 -31.22 -29.05 -48.93
C VAL A 515 -31.67 -28.98 -50.37
N GLU A 516 -32.88 -29.46 -50.66
CA GLU A 516 -33.47 -29.41 -52.01
C GLU A 516 -33.56 -27.98 -52.53
N LEU A 517 -34.03 -27.03 -51.70
CA LEU A 517 -34.11 -25.63 -52.08
C LEU A 517 -32.74 -25.03 -52.39
N ALA A 518 -31.71 -25.38 -51.61
CA ALA A 518 -30.35 -24.94 -51.86
C ALA A 518 -29.81 -25.48 -53.20
N ILE A 519 -30.10 -26.75 -53.50
CA ILE A 519 -29.70 -27.40 -54.75
C ILE A 519 -30.42 -26.79 -55.95
N ARG A 520 -31.75 -26.59 -55.88
CA ARG A 520 -32.51 -25.89 -56.92
C ARG A 520 -32.00 -24.47 -57.18
N HIS A 521 -31.57 -23.77 -56.14
CA HIS A 521 -30.97 -22.45 -56.29
C HIS A 521 -29.60 -22.51 -57.00
N ILE A 522 -28.77 -23.50 -56.69
CA ILE A 522 -27.49 -23.75 -57.38
C ILE A 522 -27.74 -24.14 -58.85
N GLU A 523 -28.65 -25.07 -59.12
CA GLU A 523 -29.03 -25.50 -60.47
C GLU A 523 -29.45 -24.31 -61.31
N THR A 524 -30.33 -23.46 -60.78
CA THR A 524 -30.78 -22.24 -61.45
C THR A 524 -29.62 -21.28 -61.70
N LYS A 525 -28.75 -21.06 -60.71
CA LYS A 525 -27.64 -20.11 -60.79
C LYS A 525 -26.60 -20.51 -61.85
N TYR A 526 -26.36 -21.80 -62.04
CA TYR A 526 -25.32 -22.32 -62.92
C TYR A 526 -25.87 -22.92 -64.23
N GLY A 527 -27.18 -22.80 -64.48
CA GLY A 527 -27.80 -23.23 -65.74
C GLY A 527 -27.94 -24.74 -65.87
N PHE A 528 -27.99 -25.48 -64.76
CA PHE A 528 -28.32 -26.91 -64.75
C PHE A 528 -29.83 -27.13 -64.84
N ARG A 529 -30.24 -28.37 -65.12
CA ARG A 529 -31.64 -28.78 -65.02
C ARG A 529 -32.10 -28.58 -63.56
N VAL A 530 -33.21 -27.85 -63.38
CA VAL A 530 -33.76 -27.55 -62.04
C VAL A 530 -34.68 -28.68 -61.59
N ASP A 531 -34.12 -29.78 -61.10
CA ASP A 531 -34.88 -30.93 -60.59
C ASP A 531 -34.71 -31.17 -59.09
N GLY A 532 -33.79 -30.44 -58.42
CA GLY A 532 -33.53 -30.57 -57.00
C GLY A 532 -32.78 -31.85 -56.65
N VAL A 533 -32.09 -32.48 -57.61
CA VAL A 533 -31.30 -33.68 -57.42
C VAL A 533 -29.82 -33.32 -57.51
N ALA A 534 -29.09 -33.48 -56.40
CA ALA A 534 -27.65 -33.27 -56.38
C ALA A 534 -26.94 -34.46 -57.03
N ASN A 535 -26.82 -34.41 -58.36
CA ASN A 535 -26.10 -35.39 -59.18
C ASN A 535 -24.64 -34.96 -59.43
N GLU A 536 -23.87 -35.75 -60.17
CA GLU A 536 -22.44 -35.47 -60.41
C GLU A 536 -22.14 -34.14 -61.12
N ASN A 537 -23.13 -33.55 -61.81
CA ASN A 537 -22.98 -32.28 -62.51
C ASN A 537 -23.25 -31.06 -61.62
N VAL A 538 -23.91 -31.25 -60.45
CA VAL A 538 -24.36 -30.21 -59.52
C VAL A 538 -23.52 -30.23 -58.25
#